data_AF-A0A7Y7NYB9-F1
#
_entry.id   AF-A0A7Y7NYB9-F1
#
_cell.length_a   1.000
_cell.length_b   1.000
_cell.length_c   1.000
_cell.angle_alpha   90.00
_cell.angle_beta   90.00
_cell.angle_gamma   90.00
#
_symmetry.space_group_name_H-M   'P 1'
#
loop_
_entity.id
_entity.type
_entity.pdbx_description
1 polymer ?
#
loop_
_entity_poly.entity_id
_entity_poly.type
_entity_poly.pdbx_seq_one_letter_code
_entity_poly.pdbx_strand_id
1 'polypeptide(L)' 'SKDVLGYKDYPGTGFLIDGTASYIESGDEYDMMKNKFSFLTRVLEITVDNAKQML' A
#
# COMPACT_ATOMS: atom_id res chain seq x y z
N SER A 1 -11.20 -16.73 10.53
CA SER A 1 -10.78 -15.70 9.55
C SER A 1 -9.44 -16.07 8.93
N LYS A 2 -9.30 -17.30 8.43
CA LYS A 2 -8.21 -17.71 7.52
C LYS A 2 -8.84 -18.42 6.32
N ASP A 3 -9.91 -17.81 5.81
CA ASP A 3 -10.85 -18.43 4.86
C ASP A 3 -10.64 -17.89 3.43
N VAL A 4 -9.49 -17.27 3.16
CA VAL A 4 -9.11 -16.82 1.82
C VAL A 4 -8.11 -17.81 1.26
N LEU A 5 -8.55 -18.62 0.30
CA LEU A 5 -7.72 -19.55 -0.45
C LEU A 5 -6.74 -18.76 -1.34
N GLY A 6 -5.44 -19.04 -1.20
CA GLY A 6 -4.41 -18.55 -2.13
C GLY A 6 -4.40 -19.34 -3.44
N TYR A 7 -3.58 -18.93 -4.40
CA TYR A 7 -3.36 -19.69 -5.64
C TYR A 7 -2.81 -21.09 -5.32
N LYS A 8 -3.32 -22.12 -5.99
CA LYS A 8 -2.95 -23.55 -5.79
C LYS A 8 -3.13 -24.07 -4.35
N ASP A 9 -4.19 -23.65 -3.67
CA ASP A 9 -4.57 -24.17 -2.34
C ASP A 9 -3.53 -23.96 -1.22
N TYR A 10 -2.54 -23.07 -1.44
CA TYR A 10 -1.58 -22.70 -0.40
C TYR A 10 -2.13 -21.53 0.43
N PRO A 11 -2.23 -21.66 1.76
CA PRO A 11 -2.76 -20.59 2.60
C PRO A 11 -1.77 -19.42 2.65
N GLY A 12 -2.25 -18.25 2.23
CA GLY A 12 -1.48 -17.01 2.20
C GLY A 12 -0.84 -16.75 0.84
N THR A 13 -1.08 -15.55 0.32
CA THR A 13 -0.41 -15.01 -0.87
C THR A 13 -0.03 -13.55 -0.62
N GLY A 14 0.87 -13.02 -1.43
CA GLY A 14 1.32 -11.63 -1.38
C GLY A 14 1.47 -11.07 -2.78
N PHE A 15 1.56 -9.75 -2.89
CA PHE A 15 1.82 -9.07 -4.16
C PHE A 15 3.20 -8.42 -4.13
N LEU A 16 3.92 -8.59 -5.24
CA LEU A 16 5.03 -7.72 -5.60
C LEU A 16 4.45 -6.53 -6.35
N ILE A 17 4.69 -5.32 -5.83
CA ILE A 17 4.23 -4.07 -6.43
C ILE A 17 5.45 -3.34 -6.99
N ASP A 18 5.41 -3.06 -8.29
CA ASP A 18 6.31 -2.11 -8.95
C ASP A 18 5.53 -0.82 -9.21
N GLY A 19 6.13 0.32 -8.93
CA GLY A 19 5.45 1.60 -9.09
C GLY A 19 6.39 2.80 -8.92
N THR A 20 5.85 3.97 -9.23
CA THR A 20 6.53 5.25 -9.10
C THR A 20 6.16 5.92 -7.78
N ALA A 21 7.17 6.33 -7.01
CA ALA A 21 6.98 6.95 -5.71
C ALA A 21 7.08 8.48 -5.76
N SER A 22 6.23 9.15 -4.99
CA SER A 22 6.20 10.61 -4.81
C SER A 22 5.98 10.97 -3.33
N TYR A 23 6.37 12.18 -2.93
CA TYR A 23 6.05 12.70 -1.59
C TYR A 23 4.98 13.78 -1.67
N ILE A 24 3.99 13.67 -0.79
CA ILE A 24 2.95 14.68 -0.57
C ILE A 24 3.22 15.34 0.79
N GLU A 25 3.43 16.66 0.77
CA GLU A 25 3.79 17.44 1.95
C GLU A 25 2.69 18.42 2.40
N SER A 26 1.60 18.54 1.63
CA SER A 26 0.43 19.37 1.93
C SER A 26 -0.80 18.90 1.14
N GLY A 27 -2.00 19.34 1.53
CA GLY A 27 -3.27 19.00 0.86
C GLY A 27 -4.06 17.90 1.58
N ASP A 28 -5.18 17.51 0.98
CA ASP A 28 -6.19 16.67 1.65
C ASP A 28 -5.65 15.29 2.05
N GLU A 29 -4.83 14.63 1.23
CA GLU A 29 -4.20 13.35 1.61
C GLU A 29 -3.23 13.52 2.78
N TYR A 30 -2.44 14.60 2.78
CA TYR A 30 -1.52 14.90 3.89
C TYR A 30 -2.30 15.15 5.18
N ASP A 31 -3.33 15.99 5.14
CA ASP A 31 -4.13 16.37 6.31
C ASP A 31 -4.88 15.17 6.88
N MET A 32 -5.47 14.33 6.02
CA MET A 32 -6.10 13.07 6.43
C MET A 32 -5.10 12.18 7.18
N MET A 33 -3.89 12.02 6.65
CA MET A 33 -2.88 11.16 7.25
C MET A 33 -2.31 11.77 8.53
N LYS A 34 -2.09 13.09 8.57
CA LYS A 34 -1.57 13.82 9.74
C LYS A 34 -2.55 13.76 10.91
N ASN A 35 -3.85 13.79 10.64
CA ASN A 35 -4.89 13.57 11.65
C ASN A 35 -4.83 12.18 12.27
N LYS A 36 -4.46 11.15 11.49
CA LYS A 36 -4.29 9.76 11.99
C LYS A 36 -2.92 9.54 12.65
N PHE A 37 -1.88 10.16 12.10
CA PHE A 37 -0.49 10.00 12.52
C PHE A 37 0.16 11.38 12.67
N SER A 38 -0.05 12.00 13.83
CA SER A 38 0.39 13.38 14.12
C SER A 38 1.90 13.59 14.04
N PHE A 39 2.70 12.51 14.07
CA PHE A 39 4.15 12.58 13.93
C PHE A 39 4.65 12.62 12.48
N LEU A 40 3.81 12.33 11.48
CA LEU A 40 4.28 12.25 10.09
C LEU A 40 4.78 13.60 9.59
N THR A 41 5.80 13.60 8.74
CA THR A 41 6.34 14.82 8.10
C THR A 41 5.94 14.94 6.64
N ARG A 42 5.57 13.83 6.00
CA ARG A 42 5.13 13.72 4.60
C ARG A 42 4.42 12.38 4.38
N VAL A 43 3.65 12.27 3.31
CA VAL A 43 3.03 11.03 2.86
C VAL A 43 3.79 10.49 1.65
N LEU A 44 4.11 9.20 1.67
CA LEU A 44 4.67 8.50 0.51
C LEU A 44 3.50 7.95 -0.31
N GLU A 45 3.29 8.51 -1.49
CA GLU A 45 2.36 7.99 -2.48
C GLU A 45 3.13 7.07 -3.44
N ILE A 46 2.48 5.96 -3.83
CA ILE A 46 3.00 5.03 -4.84
C ILE A 46 1.94 4.89 -5.92
N THR A 47 2.25 5.38 -7.12
CA THR A 47 1.48 5.07 -8.33
C THR A 47 1.90 3.69 -8.82
N VAL A 48 0.98 2.72 -8.78
CA VAL A 48 1.28 1.33 -9.12
C VAL A 48 1.33 1.15 -10.64
N ASP A 49 2.46 0.65 -11.15
CA ASP A 49 2.67 0.30 -12.56
C ASP A 49 2.43 -1.20 -12.78
N ASN A 50 2.82 -2.04 -11.82
CA ASN A 50 2.58 -3.48 -11.84
C ASN A 50 2.23 -4.03 -10.47
N ALA A 51 1.32 -5.00 -10.43
CA ALA A 51 1.02 -5.79 -9.24
C ALA A 51 1.00 -7.28 -9.59
N LYS A 52 2.00 -8.01 -9.13
CA LYS A 52 2.15 -9.45 -9.39
C LYS A 52 1.90 -10.26 -8.14
N GLN A 53 0.87 -11.11 -8.17
CA GLN A 53 0.65 -12.10 -7.11
C GLN A 53 1.80 -13.13 -7.13
N MET A 54 2.44 -13.31 -5.98
CA MET A 54 3.67 -14.10 -5.84
C MET A 54 3.42 -15.58 -5.57
N LEU A 55 2.27 -15.89 -4.99
CA LEU A 55 1.77 -17.24 -4.77
C LEU A 55 0.46 -17.37 -5.50
#